data_AF-A0AAD4VI54-F1
#
_entry.id   AF-A0AAD4VI54-F1
#
_cell.length_a   1.000
_cell.length_b   1.000
_cell.length_c   1.000
_cell.angle_alpha   90.00
_cell.angle_beta   90.00
_cell.angle_gamma   90.00
#
_symmetry.space_group_name_H-M   'P 1'
#
loop_
_entity.id
_entity.type
_entity.pdbx_description
1 polymer ?
#
loop_
_entity_poly.entity_id
_entity_poly.type
_entity_poly.pdbx_seq_one_letter_code
_entity_poly.pdbx_strand_id
1 'polypeptide(L)'
;MRGAAKLSLQIEHLVKVVKSMSTGTSMANTVSQGTSIAEVMNDVATLPGTECGSKLWWFATKLFCAQDKIEMFVVMEDPDLKLQFLNHELAEC
;
A
#
# COMPACT_ATOMS: atom_id res chain seq x y z
N MET A 1 3.88 47.41 31.93
CA MET A 1 3.22 46.79 30.74
C MET A 1 4.18 45.92 29.91
N ARG A 2 4.90 44.96 30.52
CA ARG A 2 5.93 44.14 29.81
C ARG A 2 5.54 42.67 29.59
N GLY A 3 4.54 42.18 30.32
CA GLY A 3 4.07 40.79 30.22
C GLY A 3 3.23 40.52 28.96
N ALA A 4 2.32 41.43 28.61
CA ALA A 4 1.42 41.28 27.47
C ALA A 4 2.16 41.17 26.12
N ALA A 5 3.17 42.02 25.90
CA ALA A 5 3.97 42.00 24.66
C ALA A 5 4.75 40.68 24.48
N LYS A 6 5.21 40.06 25.58
CA LYS A 6 5.93 38.79 25.54
C LYS A 6 5.00 37.62 25.23
N LEU A 7 3.76 37.66 25.72
CA LEU A 7 2.74 36.65 25.45
C LEU A 7 2.27 36.71 23.99
N SER A 8 2.04 37.90 23.44
CA SER A 8 1.69 38.07 22.02
C SER A 8 2.74 37.47 21.09
N LEU A 9 4.03 37.66 21.40
CA LEU A 9 5.14 37.14 20.60
C LEU A 9 5.24 35.61 20.65
N GLN A 10 4.89 35.00 21.79
CA GLN A 10 4.82 33.53 21.90
C GLN A 10 3.63 32.94 21.13
N ILE A 11 2.50 33.63 21.09
CA ILE A 11 1.32 33.22 20.32
C ILE A 11 1.62 33.27 18.82
N GLU A 12 2.24 34.35 18.33
CA GLU A 12 2.63 34.47 16.92
C GLU A 12 3.62 33.37 16.50
N HIS A 13 4.57 33.02 17.38
CA HIS A 13 5.49 31.92 17.14
C HIS A 13 4.78 30.56 17.08
N LEU A 14 3.83 30.30 17.99
CA LEU A 14 3.04 29.07 17.96
C LEU A 14 2.16 28.96 16.71
N VAL A 15 1.50 30.05 16.31
CA VAL A 15 0.70 30.09 15.06
C VAL A 15 1.59 29.81 13.85
N LYS A 16 2.81 30.36 13.81
CA LYS A 16 3.76 30.12 12.73
C LYS A 16 4.22 28.65 12.71
N VAL A 17 4.57 28.07 13.87
CA VAL A 17 4.97 26.65 13.98
C VAL A 17 3.84 25.71 13.57
N VAL A 18 2.61 25.95 14.00
CA VAL A 18 1.44 25.14 13.63
C VAL A 18 1.14 25.26 12.13
N LYS A 19 1.23 26.46 11.54
CA LYS A 19 1.02 26.65 10.11
C LYS A 19 2.13 25.98 9.29
N SER A 20 3.38 26.04 9.73
CA SER A 20 4.50 25.33 9.10
C SER A 20 4.36 23.80 9.22
N MET A 21 3.86 23.28 10.35
CA MET A 21 3.57 21.85 10.54
C MET A 21 2.37 21.37 9.70
N SER A 22 1.34 22.21 9.56
CA SER A 22 0.18 21.96 8.70
C SER A 22 0.51 22.01 7.20
N THR A 23 1.52 22.78 6.80
CA THR A 23 1.97 22.88 5.40
C THR A 23 3.07 21.86 5.07
N GLY A 24 3.87 21.47 6.08
CA GLY A 24 4.97 20.51 5.97
C GLY A 24 4.55 19.05 6.16
N THR A 25 3.26 18.79 6.39
CA THR A 25 2.69 17.44 6.46
C THR A 25 1.56 17.32 5.45
N SER A 26 1.86 17.63 4.18
CA SER A 26 1.52 16.60 3.21
C SER A 26 2.41 15.43 3.60
N MET A 27 1.90 14.56 4.47
CA MET A 27 2.22 13.14 4.36
C MET A 27 1.78 12.82 2.93
N ALA A 28 2.65 13.12 1.97
CA ALA A 28 2.72 12.40 0.73
C ALA A 28 2.69 10.97 1.22
N ASN A 29 1.54 10.34 1.00
CA ASN A 29 1.26 8.97 1.34
C ASN A 29 2.54 8.18 1.17
N THR A 30 3.29 7.98 2.25
CA THR A 30 4.10 6.78 2.43
C THR A 30 3.09 5.70 2.82
N VAL A 31 2.01 5.57 2.04
CA VAL A 31 1.68 4.28 1.47
C VAL A 31 3.05 3.81 1.01
N SER A 32 3.61 2.86 1.75
CA SER A 32 4.63 1.96 1.24
C SER A 32 4.51 1.95 -0.28
N GLN A 33 5.59 2.10 -1.04
CA GLN A 33 5.58 1.65 -2.44
C GLN A 33 5.35 0.12 -2.41
N GLY A 34 4.18 -0.29 -1.94
CA GLY A 34 3.68 -1.63 -1.95
C GLY A 34 3.38 -1.88 -3.40
N THR A 35 3.81 -3.05 -3.84
CA THR A 35 3.54 -3.54 -5.18
C THR A 35 2.08 -3.31 -5.50
N SER A 36 1.82 -2.51 -6.52
CA SER A 36 0.47 -2.20 -6.95
C SER A 36 -0.20 -3.48 -7.43
N ILE A 37 -1.52 -3.59 -7.27
CA ILE A 37 -2.27 -4.73 -7.81
C ILE A 37 -2.02 -4.92 -9.31
N ALA A 38 -1.79 -3.83 -10.05
CA ALA A 38 -1.45 -3.88 -11.47
C ALA A 38 -0.11 -4.60 -11.73
N GLU A 39 0.92 -4.32 -10.93
CA GLU A 39 2.22 -5.00 -11.02
C GLU A 39 2.09 -6.48 -10.67
N VAL A 40 1.38 -6.82 -9.58
CA VAL A 40 1.17 -8.23 -9.19
C VAL A 40 0.37 -8.98 -10.25
N MET A 41 -0.66 -8.35 -10.83
CA MET A 41 -1.48 -9.00 -11.85
C MET A 41 -0.74 -9.19 -13.19
N ASN A 42 0.27 -8.37 -13.48
CA ASN A 42 1.16 -8.63 -14.61
C ASN A 42 1.98 -9.91 -14.39
N ASP A 43 2.52 -10.10 -13.18
CA ASP A 43 3.22 -11.34 -12.81
C ASP A 43 2.28 -12.55 -12.89
N VAL A 44 1.06 -12.43 -12.35
CA VAL A 44 0.05 -13.50 -12.42
C VAL A 44 -0.23 -13.90 -13.85
N ALA A 45 -0.34 -12.95 -14.78
CA ALA A 45 -0.63 -13.23 -16.19
C ALA A 45 0.49 -14.02 -16.90
N THR A 46 1.68 -14.13 -16.31
CA THR A 46 2.77 -14.97 -16.84
C THR A 46 2.68 -16.44 -16.41
N LEU A 47 1.84 -16.75 -15.41
CA LEU A 47 1.67 -18.11 -14.90
C LEU A 47 0.72 -18.92 -15.82
N PRO A 48 0.86 -20.26 -15.87
CA PRO A 48 -0.05 -21.08 -16.65
C PRO A 48 -1.43 -21.19 -15.95
N GLY A 49 -2.51 -21.12 -16.72
CA GLY A 49 -3.89 -21.25 -16.19
C GLY A 49 -4.44 -20.00 -15.50
N THR A 50 -3.70 -18.89 -15.55
CA THR A 50 -4.10 -17.56 -15.04
C THR A 50 -4.35 -16.58 -16.18
N GLU A 51 -4.73 -17.07 -17.36
CA GLU A 51 -5.05 -16.23 -18.51
C GLU A 51 -6.15 -15.22 -18.13
N CYS A 52 -6.11 -14.02 -18.72
CA CYS A 52 -7.11 -12.99 -18.42
C CYS A 52 -8.53 -13.53 -18.60
N GLY A 53 -9.34 -13.43 -17.53
CA GLY A 53 -10.71 -13.95 -17.48
C GLY A 53 -10.85 -15.41 -17.04
N SER A 54 -9.75 -16.15 -16.84
CA SER A 54 -9.78 -17.48 -16.23
C SER A 54 -10.30 -17.43 -14.79
N LYS A 55 -10.71 -18.60 -14.27
CA LYS A 55 -11.16 -18.72 -12.87
C LYS A 55 -10.07 -18.27 -11.89
N LEU A 56 -8.82 -18.67 -12.16
CA LEU A 56 -7.69 -18.37 -11.29
C LEU A 56 -7.30 -16.87 -11.38
N TRP A 57 -7.44 -16.25 -12.55
CA TRP A 57 -7.23 -14.81 -12.72
C TRP A 57 -8.23 -13.96 -11.93
N TRP A 58 -9.52 -14.30 -12.00
CA TRP A 58 -10.56 -13.63 -11.22
C TRP A 58 -10.38 -13.83 -9.71
N PHE A 59 -9.95 -15.03 -9.32
CA PHE A 59 -9.62 -15.34 -7.94
C PHE A 59 -8.44 -14.49 -7.45
N ALA A 60 -7.32 -14.47 -8.18
CA ALA A 60 -6.13 -13.70 -7.84
C ALA A 60 -6.45 -12.20 -7.69
N THR A 61 -7.28 -11.65 -8.58
CA THR A 61 -7.72 -10.24 -8.51
C THR A 61 -8.42 -9.92 -7.18
N LYS A 62 -9.23 -10.85 -6.66
CA LYS A 62 -9.91 -10.70 -5.37
C LYS A 62 -8.98 -10.96 -4.18
N LEU A 63 -8.13 -11.98 -4.29
CA LEU A 63 -7.15 -12.36 -3.27
C LEU A 63 -6.22 -11.18 -2.95
N PHE A 64 -5.73 -10.50 -3.98
CA PHE A 64 -4.84 -9.35 -3.85
C PHE A 64 -5.53 -8.04 -3.47
N CYS A 65 -6.81 -8.05 -3.12
CA CYS A 65 -7.37 -6.97 -2.31
C CYS A 65 -6.80 -6.96 -0.88
N ALA A 66 -6.22 -8.08 -0.43
CA ALA A 66 -5.57 -8.21 0.86
C ALA A 66 -4.04 -8.00 0.71
N GLN A 67 -3.50 -7.00 1.40
CA GLN A 67 -2.11 -6.58 1.25
C GLN A 67 -1.11 -7.65 1.72
N ASP A 68 -1.45 -8.41 2.76
CA ASP A 68 -0.68 -9.55 3.26
C ASP A 68 -0.52 -10.63 2.18
N LYS A 69 -1.57 -10.88 1.39
CA LYS A 69 -1.52 -11.84 0.28
C LYS A 69 -0.63 -11.35 -0.86
N ILE A 70 -0.61 -10.04 -1.13
CA ILE A 70 0.34 -9.43 -2.09
C ILE A 70 1.77 -9.65 -1.60
N GLU A 71 2.07 -9.33 -0.34
CA GLU A 71 3.42 -9.47 0.22
C GLU A 71 3.91 -10.92 0.18
N MET A 72 3.06 -11.88 0.54
CA MET A 72 3.39 -13.30 0.44
C MET A 72 3.70 -13.71 -1.01
N PHE A 73 2.91 -13.25 -1.98
CA PHE A 73 3.13 -13.57 -3.39
C PHE A 73 4.40 -12.94 -3.95
N VAL A 74 4.72 -11.71 -3.57
CA VAL A 74 5.90 -10.97 -4.04
C VAL A 74 7.21 -11.57 -3.51
N VAL A 75 7.21 -12.13 -2.30
CA VAL A 75 8.39 -12.80 -1.72
C VAL A 75 8.72 -14.13 -2.43
N MET A 76 7.75 -14.74 -3.12
CA MET A 76 7.98 -15.96 -3.88
C MET A 76 8.66 -15.61 -5.22
N GLU A 77 9.88 -16.07 -5.45
CA GLU A 77 10.56 -15.85 -6.74
C GLU A 77 10.21 -16.91 -7.78
N ASP A 78 9.92 -18.14 -7.33
CA ASP A 78 9.62 -19.28 -8.19
C ASP A 78 8.17 -19.19 -8.75
N PRO A 79 7.98 -19.17 -10.09
CA PRO A 79 6.67 -19.18 -10.72
C PRO A 79 5.79 -20.38 -10.32
N ASP A 80 6.38 -21.56 -10.13
CA ASP A 80 5.65 -22.77 -9.73
C ASP A 80 5.16 -22.64 -8.29
N LEU A 81 5.95 -22.01 -7.41
CA LEU A 81 5.56 -21.73 -6.03
C LEU A 81 4.43 -20.69 -5.96
N LYS A 82 4.52 -19.62 -6.77
CA LYS A 82 3.44 -18.63 -6.92
C LYS A 82 2.14 -19.28 -7.37
N LEU A 83 2.22 -20.21 -8.33
CA LEU A 83 1.06 -20.93 -8.83
C LEU A 83 0.49 -21.89 -7.77
N GLN A 84 1.34 -22.59 -7.02
CA GLN A 84 0.90 -23.46 -5.92
C GLN A 84 0.20 -22.65 -4.82
N PHE A 85 0.73 -21.48 -4.48
CA PHE A 85 0.09 -20.57 -3.53
C PHE A 85 -1.32 -20.16 -3.97
N LEU A 86 -1.49 -19.74 -5.23
CA LEU A 86 -2.81 -19.36 -5.75
C LEU A 86 -3.80 -20.54 -5.72
N ASN A 87 -3.33 -21.74 -6.04
CA ASN A 87 -4.19 -22.94 -5.99
C ASN A 87 -4.52 -23.36 -4.56
N HIS A 88 -3.58 -23.23 -3.62
CA HIS A 88 -3.82 -23.49 -2.20
C HIS A 88 -4.87 -22.54 -1.63
N GLU A 89 -4.70 -21.24 -1.84
CA GLU A 89 -5.65 -20.21 -1.40
C GLU A 89 -7.05 -20.39 -2.03
N LEU A 90 -7.10 -20.85 -3.29
CA LEU A 90 -8.37 -21.15 -3.96
C LEU A 90 -9.07 -22.38 -3.36
N ALA A 91 -8.31 -23.36 -2.86
CA ALA A 91 -8.85 -24.58 -2.26
C ALA A 91 -9.37 -24.36 -0.82
N GLU A 92 -8.83 -23.36 -0.11
CA GLU A 92 -9.26 -22.97 1.23
C GLU A 92 -10.51 -22.04 1.24
N CYS A 93 -10.99 -21.62 0.06
CA CYS A 93 -12.20 -20.81 -0.13
C CYS A 93 -13.46 -21.65 -0.34
#